data_AF-A0A081PHZ5-F1
#
_entry.id   AF-A0A081PHZ5-F1
#
_cell.length_a   1.000
_cell.length_b   1.000
_cell.length_c   1.000
_cell.angle_alpha   90.00
_cell.angle_beta   90.00
_cell.angle_gamma   90.00
#
_symmetry.space_group_name_H-M   'P 1'
#
loop_
_entity.id
_entity.type
_entity.pdbx_description
1 polymer ?
#
loop_
_entity_poly.entity_id
_entity_poly.type
_entity_poly.pdbx_seq_one_letter_code
_entity_poly.pdbx_strand_id
1 'polypeptide(L)'
;MLKKLLLLNLAAVSTTFIEVLWAAPDTPSGVDMNQSPLSYIEYLCLYAVVIISSVFYFAENNKITKRRQSFIYAGALVIYWYAVNYVEFETRVASWSTYSTVETWMHVTLISTVPLSCCILLFLISVYFIQHTKQTRQLEYD
;
A
#
# COMPACT_ATOMS: atom_id res chain seq x y z
N MET A 1 7.45 15.93 -14.44
CA MET A 1 6.21 15.38 -13.86
C MET A 1 6.17 13.87 -13.98
N LEU A 2 6.23 13.32 -15.21
CA LEU A 2 6.16 11.87 -15.47
C LEU A 2 7.16 11.01 -14.68
N LYS A 3 8.45 11.39 -14.62
CA LYS A 3 9.47 10.66 -13.83
C LYS A 3 9.10 10.52 -12.34
N LYS A 4 8.52 11.57 -11.74
CA LYS A 4 8.11 11.55 -10.32
C LYS A 4 6.95 10.56 -10.11
N LEU A 5 5.96 10.61 -11.00
CA LEU A 5 4.82 9.68 -10.98
C LEU A 5 5.27 8.22 -11.17
N LEU A 6 6.17 7.96 -12.13
CA LEU A 6 6.70 6.61 -12.36
C LEU A 6 7.43 6.06 -11.13
N LEU A 7 8.28 6.87 -10.48
CA LEU A 7 9.00 6.45 -9.27
C LEU A 7 8.04 6.24 -8.09
N LEU A 8 7.01 7.08 -7.95
CA LEU A 8 5.97 6.90 -6.93
C LEU A 8 5.19 5.60 -7.13
N ASN A 9 4.77 5.33 -8.36
CA ASN A 9 4.06 4.09 -8.70
C ASN A 9 4.97 2.87 -8.50
N LEU A 10 6.25 2.94 -8.87
CA LEU A 10 7.19 1.86 -8.62
C LEU A 10 7.35 1.58 -7.12
N ALA A 11 7.51 2.64 -6.30
CA ALA A 11 7.56 2.48 -4.85
C ALA A 11 6.27 1.85 -4.31
N ALA A 12 5.11 2.32 -4.77
CA ALA A 12 3.81 1.81 -4.34
C ALA A 12 3.60 0.34 -4.71
N VAL A 13 3.95 -0.06 -5.93
CA VAL A 13 3.88 -1.46 -6.39
C VAL A 13 4.79 -2.33 -5.55
N SER A 14 6.06 -1.95 -5.37
CA SER A 14 7.01 -2.74 -4.59
C SER A 14 6.57 -2.91 -3.14
N THR A 15 6.11 -1.84 -2.49
CA THR A 15 5.63 -1.94 -1.11
C THR A 15 4.31 -2.69 -1.00
N THR A 16 3.41 -2.57 -1.98
CA THR A 16 2.15 -3.36 -2.00
C THR A 16 2.45 -4.84 -2.18
N PHE A 17 3.38 -5.20 -3.08
CA PHE A 17 3.78 -6.57 -3.29
C PHE A 17 4.34 -7.20 -2.01
N ILE A 18 5.23 -6.48 -1.32
CA ILE A 18 5.81 -6.96 -0.04
C ILE A 18 4.74 -7.04 1.05
N GLU A 19 3.88 -6.03 1.15
CA GLU A 19 2.85 -5.96 2.20
C GLU A 19 1.85 -7.11 2.07
N VAL A 20 1.32 -7.34 0.87
CA VAL A 20 0.37 -8.44 0.62
C VAL A 20 1.00 -9.79 0.90
N LEU A 21 2.24 -10.03 0.47
CA LEU A 21 2.91 -11.31 0.73
C LEU A 21 3.23 -11.54 2.20
N TRP A 22 3.40 -10.47 2.98
CA TRP A 22 3.70 -10.59 4.40
C TRP A 22 2.42 -10.70 5.23
N ALA A 23 1.37 -9.97 4.88
CA ALA A 23 0.13 -9.92 5.65
C ALA A 23 -0.88 -11.02 5.28
N ALA A 24 -0.80 -11.58 4.07
CA ALA A 24 -1.74 -12.60 3.62
C ALA A 24 -1.63 -13.90 4.45
N PRO A 25 -2.75 -14.45 4.95
CA PRO A 25 -2.75 -15.75 5.61
C PRO A 25 -2.35 -16.88 4.67
N ASP A 26 -1.51 -17.80 5.16
CA ASP A 26 -1.09 -19.02 4.44
C ASP A 26 -2.18 -20.12 4.36
N THR A 27 -3.44 -19.78 4.65
CA THR A 27 -4.56 -20.73 4.64
C THR A 27 -5.29 -20.75 3.29
N PRO A 28 -5.88 -21.90 2.89
CA PRO A 28 -6.73 -21.99 1.72
C PRO A 28 -7.88 -20.98 1.78
N SER A 29 -8.21 -20.37 0.64
CA SER A 29 -9.40 -19.53 0.56
C SER A 29 -10.67 -20.38 0.66
N GLY A 30 -11.66 -19.89 1.38
CA GLY A 30 -13.00 -20.48 1.44
C GLY A 30 -13.79 -20.35 0.14
N VAL A 31 -13.35 -19.45 -0.76
CA VAL A 31 -13.94 -19.26 -2.09
C VAL A 31 -13.35 -20.26 -3.09
N ASP A 32 -12.02 -20.45 -3.05
CA ASP A 32 -11.29 -21.43 -3.85
C ASP A 32 -10.09 -21.97 -3.07
N MET A 33 -10.14 -23.25 -2.71
CA MET A 33 -9.13 -23.92 -1.88
C MET A 33 -7.73 -23.92 -2.51
N ASN A 34 -7.61 -23.73 -3.82
CA ASN A 34 -6.32 -23.70 -4.52
C ASN A 34 -5.79 -22.28 -4.76
N GLN A 35 -6.54 -21.25 -4.39
CA GLN A 35 -6.20 -19.88 -4.74
C GLN A 35 -5.14 -19.30 -3.79
N SER A 36 -3.95 -19.02 -4.34
CA SER A 36 -2.86 -18.32 -3.66
C SER A 36 -2.98 -16.79 -3.84
N PRO A 37 -2.54 -15.96 -2.88
CA PRO A 37 -2.46 -14.50 -3.05
C PRO A 37 -1.66 -14.07 -4.29
N LEU A 38 -0.70 -14.90 -4.70
CA LEU A 38 0.10 -14.69 -5.90
C LEU A 38 -0.71 -14.72 -7.20
N SER A 39 -1.89 -15.34 -7.22
CA SER A 39 -2.71 -15.46 -8.43
C SER A 39 -3.45 -14.18 -8.82
N TYR A 40 -3.48 -13.18 -7.94
CA TYR A 40 -4.14 -11.90 -8.19
C TYR A 40 -3.34 -10.69 -7.69
N ILE A 41 -2.08 -10.90 -7.31
CA ILE A 41 -1.20 -9.84 -6.79
C ILE A 41 -0.95 -8.74 -7.82
N GLU A 42 -1.00 -9.07 -9.11
CA GLU A 42 -0.91 -8.11 -10.20
C GLU A 42 -2.09 -7.12 -10.20
N TYR A 43 -3.30 -7.59 -9.89
CA TYR A 43 -4.49 -6.74 -9.78
C TYR A 43 -4.39 -5.83 -8.55
N LEU A 44 -3.90 -6.37 -7.43
CA LEU A 44 -3.67 -5.58 -6.22
C LEU A 44 -2.60 -4.49 -6.45
N CYS A 45 -1.52 -4.82 -7.16
CA CYS A 45 -0.52 -3.83 -7.57
C CYS A 45 -1.11 -2.79 -8.52
N LEU A 46 -1.96 -3.20 -9.47
CA LEU A 46 -2.62 -2.28 -10.41
C LEU A 46 -3.55 -1.30 -9.68
N TYR A 47 -4.33 -1.76 -8.71
CA TYR A 47 -5.16 -0.87 -7.89
C TYR A 47 -4.32 0.16 -7.11
N ALA A 48 -3.18 -0.26 -6.55
CA ALA A 48 -2.26 0.68 -5.90
C ALA A 48 -1.74 1.76 -6.87
N VAL A 49 -1.43 1.39 -8.12
CA VAL A 49 -1.03 2.34 -9.18
C VAL A 49 -2.15 3.33 -9.49
N VAL A 50 -3.39 2.85 -9.63
CA VAL A 50 -4.56 3.70 -9.89
C VAL A 50 -4.78 4.69 -8.74
N ILE A 51 -4.73 4.21 -7.50
CA ILE A 51 -4.88 5.04 -6.30
C ILE A 51 -3.80 6.12 -6.25
N ILE A 52 -2.51 5.74 -6.33
CA ILE A 52 -1.41 6.70 -6.24
C ILE A 52 -1.42 7.69 -7.38
N SER A 53 -1.72 7.25 -8.61
CA SER A 53 -1.83 8.15 -9.76
C SER A 53 -2.96 9.16 -9.55
N SER A 54 -4.12 8.71 -9.08
CA SER A 54 -5.27 9.58 -8.81
C SER A 54 -4.95 10.62 -7.73
N VAL A 55 -4.38 10.18 -6.61
CA VAL A 55 -3.99 11.06 -5.50
C VAL A 55 -2.88 12.02 -5.94
N PHE A 56 -1.94 11.59 -6.77
CA PHE A 56 -0.89 12.43 -7.33
C PHE A 56 -1.47 13.56 -8.18
N TYR A 57 -2.35 13.24 -9.14
CA TYR A 57 -2.98 14.25 -9.98
C TYR A 57 -3.83 15.23 -9.15
N PHE A 58 -4.58 14.72 -8.17
CA PHE A 58 -5.33 15.55 -7.24
C PHE A 58 -4.40 16.50 -6.44
N ALA A 59 -3.30 15.99 -5.91
CA ALA A 59 -2.38 16.76 -5.09
C ALA A 59 -1.60 17.82 -5.88
N GLU A 60 -1.20 17.52 -7.11
CA GLU A 60 -0.54 18.46 -8.02
C GLU A 60 -1.52 19.55 -8.50
N ASN A 61 -2.76 19.18 -8.88
CA ASN A 61 -3.78 20.14 -9.32
C ASN A 61 -4.15 21.15 -8.22
N ASN A 62 -4.22 20.68 -6.97
CA ASN A 62 -4.53 21.53 -5.81
C ASN A 62 -3.29 22.21 -5.20
N LYS A 63 -2.11 22.10 -5.84
CA LYS A 63 -0.84 22.71 -5.38
C LYS A 63 -0.51 22.39 -3.91
N ILE A 64 -0.83 21.18 -3.45
CA ILE A 64 -0.64 20.74 -2.07
C ILE A 64 0.86 20.73 -1.75
N THR A 65 1.24 21.19 -0.55
CA THR A 65 2.64 21.19 -0.10
C THR A 65 3.22 19.77 -0.05
N LYS A 66 4.50 19.61 -0.44
CA LYS A 66 5.18 18.30 -0.52
C LYS A 66 4.99 17.43 0.73
N ARG A 67 5.12 18.04 1.91
CA ARG A 67 4.90 17.37 3.21
C ARG A 67 3.49 16.79 3.32
N ARG A 68 2.46 17.58 2.99
CA ARG A 68 1.07 17.11 3.00
C ARG A 68 0.84 16.03 1.94
N GLN A 69 1.44 16.17 0.75
CA GLN A 69 1.34 15.14 -0.30
C GLN A 69 1.80 13.77 0.22
N SER A 70 2.95 13.71 0.91
CA SER A 70 3.49 12.46 1.44
C SER A 70 2.53 11.78 2.41
N PHE A 71 1.88 12.54 3.29
CA PHE A 71 0.87 11.99 4.21
C PHE A 71 -0.40 11.53 3.48
N ILE A 72 -0.84 12.22 2.43
CA ILE A 72 -2.01 11.81 1.65
C ILE A 72 -1.70 10.51 0.88
N TYR A 73 -0.53 10.40 0.25
CA TYR A 73 -0.11 9.15 -0.43
C TYR A 73 -0.04 7.98 0.56
N ALA A 74 0.59 8.22 1.71
CA ALA A 74 0.71 7.21 2.76
C ALA A 74 -0.66 6.79 3.30
N GLY A 75 -1.53 7.75 3.64
CA GLY A 75 -2.87 7.46 4.13
C GLY A 75 -3.71 6.68 3.13
N ALA A 76 -3.63 7.02 1.83
CA ALA A 76 -4.33 6.28 0.79
C ALA A 76 -3.88 4.81 0.69
N LEU A 77 -2.56 4.56 0.75
CA LEU A 77 -2.04 3.19 0.74
C LEU A 77 -2.35 2.42 2.02
N VAL A 78 -2.30 3.06 3.20
CA VAL A 78 -2.67 2.40 4.46
C VAL A 78 -4.12 1.95 4.44
N ILE A 79 -5.05 2.83 4.02
CA ILE A 79 -6.47 2.49 3.90
C ILE A 79 -6.65 1.32 2.92
N TYR A 80 -5.94 1.38 1.79
CA TYR A 80 -5.99 0.34 0.78
C TYR A 80 -5.48 -1.01 1.29
N TRP A 81 -4.25 -1.08 1.81
CA TRP A 81 -3.66 -2.31 2.34
C TRP A 81 -4.48 -2.89 3.49
N TYR A 82 -4.99 -2.04 4.38
CA TYR A 82 -5.84 -2.49 5.47
C TYR A 82 -7.16 -3.11 4.97
N ALA A 83 -7.74 -2.58 3.88
CA ALA A 83 -8.89 -3.20 3.22
C ALA A 83 -8.53 -4.53 2.54
N VAL A 84 -7.35 -4.64 1.91
CA VAL A 84 -6.87 -5.90 1.34
C VAL A 84 -6.73 -6.96 2.44
N ASN A 85 -6.04 -6.64 3.54
CA ASN A 85 -5.82 -7.57 4.65
C ASN A 85 -7.13 -8.01 5.30
N TYR A 86 -8.12 -7.12 5.36
CA TYR A 86 -9.46 -7.47 5.82
C TYR A 86 -10.10 -8.52 4.91
N VAL A 87 -10.12 -8.28 3.60
CA VAL A 87 -10.72 -9.21 2.62
C VAL A 87 -9.97 -10.54 2.58
N GLU A 88 -8.63 -10.53 2.66
CA GLU A 88 -7.81 -11.74 2.75
C GLU A 88 -8.17 -12.56 4.00
N PHE A 89 -8.26 -11.91 5.16
CA PHE A 89 -8.64 -12.60 6.39
C PHE A 89 -10.08 -13.14 6.32
N GLU A 90 -11.01 -12.33 5.80
CA GLU A 90 -12.41 -12.73 5.64
C GLU A 90 -12.52 -13.99 4.77
N THR A 91 -11.87 -13.98 3.61
CA THR A 91 -11.96 -15.06 2.62
C THR A 91 -11.17 -16.32 3.03
N ARG A 92 -10.04 -16.18 3.73
CA ARG A 92 -9.14 -17.31 4.05
C ARG A 92 -9.23 -17.84 5.47
N VAL A 93 -9.75 -17.06 6.41
CA VAL A 93 -9.81 -17.44 7.83
C VAL A 93 -11.24 -17.38 8.33
N ALA A 94 -11.92 -16.24 8.17
CA ALA A 94 -13.27 -16.08 8.68
C ALA A 94 -14.29 -16.98 7.96
N SER A 95 -14.08 -17.30 6.68
CA SER A 95 -14.92 -18.22 5.91
C SER A 95 -15.01 -19.63 6.50
N TRP A 96 -14.01 -20.05 7.27
CA TRP A 96 -13.94 -21.37 7.92
C TRP A 96 -14.39 -21.35 9.38
N SER A 97 -14.88 -20.23 9.90
CA SER A 97 -15.15 -20.03 11.32
C SER A 97 -16.31 -19.07 11.57
N THR A 98 -16.82 -19.02 12.79
CA THR A 98 -17.87 -18.07 13.19
C THR A 98 -17.27 -16.81 13.81
N TYR A 99 -16.45 -16.09 13.04
CA TYR A 99 -15.96 -14.78 13.47
C TYR A 99 -17.07 -13.73 13.31
N SER A 100 -17.29 -12.93 14.35
CA SER A 100 -18.06 -11.70 14.21
C SER A 100 -17.25 -10.63 13.44
N THR A 101 -17.94 -9.63 12.91
CA THR A 101 -17.29 -8.49 12.22
C THR A 101 -16.29 -7.76 13.13
N VAL A 102 -16.60 -7.64 14.43
CA VAL A 102 -15.75 -6.95 15.40
C VAL A 102 -14.47 -7.75 15.67
N GLU A 103 -14.58 -9.06 15.88
CA GLU A 103 -13.42 -9.94 16.09
C GLU A 103 -12.53 -9.97 14.84
N THR A 104 -13.13 -9.97 13.66
CA THR A 104 -12.40 -9.88 12.38
C THR A 104 -11.52 -8.63 12.35
N TRP A 105 -12.09 -7.46 12.65
CA TRP A 105 -11.32 -6.22 12.69
C TRP A 105 -10.22 -6.24 13.74
N MET A 106 -10.46 -6.80 14.93
CA MET A 106 -9.43 -6.91 15.97
C MET A 106 -8.26 -7.77 15.49
N HIS A 107 -8.53 -8.94 14.91
CA HIS A 107 -7.50 -9.84 14.39
C HIS A 107 -6.71 -9.21 13.24
N VAL A 108 -7.41 -8.64 12.26
CA VAL A 108 -6.79 -7.97 11.11
C VAL A 108 -5.92 -6.81 11.59
N THR A 109 -6.37 -6.01 12.55
CA THR A 109 -5.57 -4.92 13.13
C THR A 109 -4.28 -5.43 13.74
N LEU A 110 -4.38 -6.45 14.59
CA LEU A 110 -3.22 -6.98 15.30
C LEU A 110 -2.18 -7.54 14.34
N ILE A 111 -2.61 -8.35 13.37
CA ILE A 111 -1.71 -9.00 12.40
C ILE A 111 -1.14 -7.98 11.41
N SER A 112 -1.94 -7.01 10.96
CA SER A 112 -1.49 -6.01 9.98
C SER A 112 -0.57 -4.94 10.57
N THR A 113 -0.49 -4.79 11.90
CA THR A 113 0.24 -3.68 12.53
C THR A 113 1.71 -3.63 12.10
N VAL A 114 2.41 -4.77 12.13
CA VAL A 114 3.83 -4.83 11.78
C VAL A 114 4.07 -4.68 10.27
N PRO A 115 3.40 -5.46 9.39
CA PRO A 115 3.57 -5.32 7.94
C PRO A 115 3.24 -3.89 7.45
N LEU A 116 2.13 -3.31 7.90
CA LEU A 116 1.74 -1.95 7.52
C LEU A 116 2.76 -0.92 7.98
N SER A 117 3.22 -1.00 9.23
CA SER A 117 4.18 -0.03 9.78
C SER A 117 5.52 -0.08 9.04
N CYS A 118 6.00 -1.28 8.70
CA CYS A 118 7.23 -1.44 7.93
C CYS A 118 7.07 -0.94 6.48
N CYS A 119 6.01 -1.36 5.79
CA CYS A 119 5.80 -1.02 4.39
C CYS A 119 5.49 0.47 4.20
N ILE A 120 4.75 1.09 5.12
CA ILE A 120 4.48 2.52 5.07
C ILE A 120 5.72 3.36 5.32
N LEU A 121 6.59 2.92 6.25
CA LEU A 121 7.86 3.60 6.51
C LEU A 121 8.77 3.53 5.28
N LEU A 122 8.90 2.36 4.66
CA LEU A 122 9.66 2.17 3.42
C LEU A 122 9.11 3.04 2.28
N PHE A 123 7.79 3.12 2.14
CA PHE A 123 7.15 3.98 1.16
C PHE A 123 7.44 5.46 1.43
N LEU A 124 7.29 5.93 2.67
CA LEU A 124 7.57 7.32 3.06
C LEU A 124 9.03 7.71 2.84
N ILE A 125 9.98 6.82 3.14
CA ILE A 125 11.40 7.00 2.83
C ILE A 125 11.59 7.17 1.32
N SER A 126 10.96 6.31 0.52
CA SER A 126 11.03 6.38 -0.95
C SER A 126 10.46 7.71 -1.47
N VAL A 127 9.30 8.14 -0.95
CA VAL A 127 8.68 9.43 -1.29
C VAL A 127 9.60 10.60 -0.94
N TYR A 128 10.25 10.56 0.23
CA TYR A 128 11.20 11.57 0.67
C TYR A 128 12.35 11.72 -0.34
N PHE A 129 13.00 10.61 -0.72
CA PHE A 129 14.05 10.64 -1.73
C PHE A 129 13.55 11.19 -3.07
N ILE A 130 12.40 10.72 -3.57
CA ILE A 130 11.81 11.20 -4.83
C ILE A 130 11.58 12.72 -4.82
N GLN A 131 11.16 13.29 -3.68
CA GLN A 131 10.87 14.71 -3.54
C GLN A 131 12.11 15.61 -3.38
N HIS A 132 13.23 15.06 -2.88
CA HIS A 132 14.45 15.79 -2.52
C HIS A 132 15.65 15.55 -3.45
N THR A 133 15.64 14.52 -4.31
CA THR A 133 16.76 14.19 -5.24
C THR A 133 17.15 15.32 -6.22
N LYS A 134 16.31 16.34 -6.41
CA LYS A 134 16.65 17.50 -7.25
C LYS A 134 17.38 18.64 -6.52
N GLN A 135 17.30 18.72 -5.20
CA GLN A 135 17.84 19.86 -4.44
C GLN A 135 19.36 19.78 -4.23
N THR A 136 19.91 18.58 -4.07
CA THR A 136 21.35 18.38 -3.87
C THR A 136 22.19 18.69 -5.10
N ARG A 137 21.67 18.46 -6.31
CA ARG A 137 22.38 18.77 -7.55
C ARG A 137 22.47 20.26 -7.90
N GLN A 138 21.75 21.16 -7.24
CA GLN A 138 21.91 22.60 -7.48
C GLN A 138 22.96 23.22 -6.53
N LEU A 139 23.13 22.66 -5.33
CA LEU A 139 24.12 23.11 -4.35
C LEU A 139 25.55 22.65 -4.66
N GLU A 140 25.75 21.69 -5.57
CA GLU A 140 27.08 21.29 -6.05
C GLU A 140 27.63 22.18 -7.18
N TYR A 141 26.83 23.12 -7.69
CA TYR A 141 27.23 24.02 -8.79
C TYR A 141 27.14 25.51 -8.45
N ASP A 142 26.82 25.85 -7.19
CA ASP A 142 26.92 27.21 -6.63
C ASP A 142 28.11 27.28 -5.66
#